data_AF-A0A6L6GAN7-F1
#
_entry.id   AF-A0A6L6GAN7-F1
#
_cell.length_a   1.000
_cell.length_b   1.000
_cell.length_c   1.000
_cell.angle_alpha   90.00
_cell.angle_beta   90.00
_cell.angle_gamma   90.00
#
_symmetry.space_group_name_H-M   'P 1'
#
loop_
_entity.id
_entity.type
_entity.pdbx_description
1 polymer ?
#
loop_
_entity_poly.entity_id
_entity_poly.type
_entity_poly.pdbx_seq_one_letter_code
_entity_poly.pdbx_strand_id
1 'polypeptide(L)' 'MGIINYLKRKAEKNNPQRENYIEKHHLSYQNELAELNHNIDQLKSTKSKNQTRLSLLEKRKARVEKILKHDI' A
#
# COMPACT_ATOMS: atom_id res chain seq x y z
N MET A 1 32.74 -6.85 -9.94
CA MET A 1 31.40 -6.20 -9.83
C MET A 1 30.81 -6.55 -8.47
N GLY A 2 30.72 -5.59 -7.55
CA GLY A 2 30.31 -5.85 -6.16
C GLY A 2 28.80 -6.10 -5.98
N ILE A 3 28.46 -6.73 -4.86
CA ILE A 3 27.09 -7.08 -4.43
C ILE A 3 26.14 -5.86 -4.50
N ILE A 4 26.64 -4.66 -4.18
CA ILE A 4 25.88 -3.41 -4.22
C ILE A 4 25.39 -3.09 -5.65
N ASN A 5 26.24 -3.26 -6.67
CA ASN A 5 25.88 -3.01 -8.06
C ASN A 5 24.94 -4.06 -8.65
N TYR A 6 24.92 -5.27 -8.08
CA TYR A 6 23.96 -6.31 -8.44
C TYR A 6 22.57 -6.01 -7.85
N LEU A 7 22.51 -5.64 -6.56
CA LEU A 7 21.26 -5.24 -5.91
C LEU A 7 20.64 -4.01 -6.56
N LYS A 8 21.46 -3.00 -6.90
CA LYS A 8 21.00 -1.78 -7.58
C LYS A 8 20.41 -2.07 -8.97
N ARG A 9 21.10 -2.88 -9.79
CA ARG A 9 20.58 -3.31 -11.11
C ARG A 9 19.33 -4.19 -11.02
N LYS A 10 19.20 -4.99 -9.96
CA LYS A 10 17.99 -5.80 -9.71
C LYS A 10 16.81 -4.92 -9.31
N ALA A 11 17.04 -3.89 -8.50
CA ALA A 11 16.02 -2.89 -8.17
C ALA A 11 15.57 -2.11 -9.42
N GLU A 12 16.52 -1.68 -10.26
CA GLU A 12 16.22 -0.96 -11.52
C GLU A 12 15.44 -1.82 -12.53
N LYS A 13 15.76 -3.12 -12.68
CA LYS A 13 14.99 -4.04 -13.55
C LYS A 13 13.61 -4.40 -13.00
N ASN A 14 13.47 -4.47 -11.68
CA ASN A 14 12.18 -4.74 -11.05
C ASN A 14 11.24 -3.52 -11.13
N ASN A 15 11.77 -2.31 -11.33
CA ASN A 15 10.98 -1.10 -11.34
C ASN A 15 9.91 -1.03 -12.45
N PRO A 16 10.22 -1.26 -13.75
CA PRO A 16 9.21 -1.20 -14.81
C PRO A 16 8.17 -2.33 -14.73
N GLN A 17 8.56 -3.54 -14.30
CA GLN A 17 7.62 -4.65 -14.09
C GLN A 17 6.67 -4.35 -12.93
N ARG A 18 7.19 -3.72 -11.88
CA ARG A 18 6.43 -3.30 -10.71
C ARG A 18 5.49 -2.14 -11.03
N GLU A 19 5.94 -1.14 -11.76
CA GLU A 19 5.11 -0.02 -12.24
C GLU A 19 3.96 -0.54 -13.12
N ASN A 20 4.25 -1.40 -14.10
CA ASN A 20 3.22 -2.05 -14.92
C ASN A 20 2.23 -2.88 -14.08
N TYR A 21 2.73 -3.56 -13.03
CA TYR A 21 1.85 -4.31 -12.13
C TYR A 21 0.96 -3.37 -11.31
N ILE A 22 1.50 -2.28 -10.78
CA ILE A 22 0.75 -1.27 -10.04
C ILE A 22 -0.30 -0.62 -10.93
N GLU A 23 0.05 -0.27 -12.17
CA GLU A 23 -0.87 0.29 -13.15
C GLU A 23 -2.00 -0.69 -13.49
N LYS A 24 -1.67 -1.95 -13.77
CA LYS A 24 -2.67 -3.00 -14.03
C LYS A 24 -3.64 -3.21 -12.87
N HIS A 25 -3.19 -3.01 -11.63
CA HIS A 25 -3.99 -3.19 -10.42
C HIS A 25 -4.42 -1.86 -9.79
N HIS A 26 -4.27 -0.73 -10.49
CA HIS A 26 -4.51 0.60 -9.94
C HIS A 26 -5.93 0.76 -9.39
N LEU A 27 -6.92 0.31 -10.17
CA LEU A 27 -8.33 0.29 -9.75
C LEU A 27 -8.56 -0.60 -8.52
N SER A 28 -7.87 -1.74 -8.43
CA SER A 28 -7.98 -2.62 -7.26
C SER A 28 -7.45 -1.92 -6.00
N TYR A 29 -6.33 -1.21 -6.10
CA TYR A 29 -5.76 -0.45 -4.98
C TYR A 29 -6.63 0.76 -4.59
N GLN A 30 -7.27 1.42 -5.55
CA GLN A 30 -8.22 2.50 -5.27
C GLN A 30 -9.47 1.96 -4.55
N ASN A 31 -10.01 0.84 -4.98
CA ASN A 31 -11.15 0.19 -4.34
C ASN A 31 -10.79 -0.25 -2.91
N GLU A 32 -9.63 -0.88 -2.73
CA GLU A 32 -9.13 -1.26 -1.40
C GLU A 32 -8.98 -0.03 -0.50
N LEU A 33 -8.47 1.09 -1.02
CA LEU A 33 -8.34 2.32 -0.25
C LEU A 33 -9.71 2.88 0.20
N ALA A 34 -10.71 2.84 -0.68
CA ALA A 34 -12.08 3.26 -0.36
C ALA A 34 -12.69 2.37 0.73
N GLU A 35 -12.53 1.05 0.63
CA GLU A 35 -13.00 0.10 1.64
C GLU A 35 -12.29 0.30 2.99
N LEU A 36 -10.98 0.55 2.98
CA LEU A 36 -10.21 0.81 4.18
C LEU A 36 -10.66 2.11 4.86
N ASN A 37 -10.92 3.17 4.11
CA ASN A 37 -11.48 4.42 4.63
C ASN A 37 -12.85 4.18 5.27
N HIS A 38 -13.75 3.50 4.56
CA HIS A 38 -15.08 3.17 5.08
C HIS A 38 -15.01 2.38 6.40
N ASN A 39 -14.17 1.34 6.44
CA ASN A 39 -13.99 0.51 7.63
C ASN A 39 -13.40 1.29 8.82
N ILE A 40 -12.45 2.18 8.55
CA ILE A 40 -11.85 3.05 9.57
C ILE A 40 -12.90 4.02 10.13
N ASP A 41 -13.71 4.63 9.27
CA ASP A 41 -14.76 5.58 9.67
C ASP A 41 -15.86 4.89 10.48
N GLN A 42 -16.26 3.68 10.08
CA GLN A 42 -17.16 2.85 10.88
C GLN A 42 -16.57 2.55 12.26
N LEU A 43 -15.31 2.10 12.34
CA LEU A 43 -14.65 1.82 13.63
C LEU A 43 -14.42 3.05 14.51
N LYS A 44 -14.27 4.23 13.91
CA LYS A 44 -14.14 5.49 14.65
C LYS A 44 -15.46 5.97 15.21
N SER A 45 -16.58 5.65 14.54
CA SER A 45 -17.93 5.98 14.99
C SER A 45 -18.53 4.97 15.99
N THR A 46 -17.94 3.78 16.16
CA THR A 46 -18.38 2.83 17.19
C THR A 46 -18.03 3.30 18.61
N LYS A 47 -18.94 3.04 19.55
CA LYS A 47 -18.77 3.36 20.99
C LYS A 47 -17.62 2.58 21.63
N SER A 48 -17.39 1.34 21.17
CA SER A 48 -16.20 0.55 21.51
C SER A 48 -15.23 0.57 20.34
N LYS A 49 -14.16 1.34 20.47
CA LYS A 49 -13.10 1.44 19.46
C LYS A 49 -12.13 0.28 19.67
N ASN A 50 -12.15 -0.70 18.78
CA ASN A 50 -11.11 -1.73 18.78
C ASN A 50 -9.79 -1.12 18.25
N GLN A 51 -8.96 -0.65 19.17
CA GLN A 51 -7.71 0.04 18.87
C GLN A 51 -6.74 -0.82 18.05
N THR A 52 -6.67 -2.12 18.34
CA THR A 52 -5.84 -3.07 17.58
C THR A 52 -6.29 -3.15 16.13
N ARG A 53 -7.61 -3.35 15.90
CA ARG A 53 -8.18 -3.40 14.54
C ARG A 53 -7.99 -2.07 13.80
N LEU A 54 -8.18 -0.94 14.48
CA LEU A 54 -7.98 0.37 13.89
C LEU A 54 -6.52 0.56 13.43
N SER A 55 -5.55 0.23 14.29
CA SER A 55 -4.12 0.33 13.96
C SER A 55 -3.72 -0.53 12.76
N LEU A 56 -4.31 -1.72 12.61
CA LEU A 56 -4.05 -2.61 11.48
C LEU A 56 -4.59 -2.03 10.17
N LEU A 57 -5.81 -1.47 10.19
CA LEU A 57 -6.41 -0.84 9.03
C LEU A 57 -5.65 0.43 8.61
N GLU A 58 -5.21 1.25 9.56
CA GLU A 58 -4.42 2.46 9.28
C GLU A 58 -3.04 2.11 8.68
N LYS A 59 -2.37 1.07 9.19
CA LYS A 59 -1.12 0.56 8.59
C LYS A 59 -1.33 0.04 7.16
N ARG A 60 -2.43 -0.66 6.91
CA ARG A 60 -2.75 -1.18 5.59
C ARG A 60 -3.09 -0.06 4.61
N LYS A 61 -3.87 0.93 5.04
CA LYS A 61 -4.17 2.16 4.29
C LYS A 61 -2.89 2.88 3.87
N ALA A 62 -1.99 3.15 4.83
CA ALA A 62 -0.72 3.82 4.54
C ALA A 62 0.13 3.08 3.51
N ARG A 63 0.10 1.74 3.51
CA ARG A 63 0.80 0.93 2.51
C ARG A 63 0.19 1.10 1.11
N VAL A 64 -1.14 1.02 0.99
CA VAL A 64 -1.84 1.19 -0.29
C VAL A 64 -1.66 2.60 -0.84
N GLU A 65 -1.69 3.62 0.01
CA GLU A 65 -1.42 5.01 -0.41
C GLU A 65 0.00 5.20 -0.94
N LYS A 66 1.00 4.56 -0.33
CA LYS A 66 2.38 4.56 -0.86
C LYS A 66 2.51 3.88 -2.21
N ILE A 67 1.80 2.76 -2.40
CA ILE A 67 1.75 2.06 -3.70
C ILE A 67 1.16 2.97 -4.77
N LEU A 68 0.03 3.62 -4.50
CA LEU A 68 -0.63 4.52 -5.44
C LEU A 68 0.19 5.77 -5.75
N LYS A 69 0.92 6.30 -4.77
CA LYS A 69 1.81 7.47 -4.95
C LYS A 69 3.15 7.12 -5.61
N HIS A 70 3.40 5.85 -5.91
CA HIS A 70 4.69 5.37 -6.39
C HIS A 70 5.87 5.73 -5.45
N ASP A 71 5.58 5.97 -4.17
CA ASP A 71 6.52 6.46 -3.15
C ASP A 71 7.00 5.29 -2.27
N ILE A 72 7.79 4.39 -2.88
CA ILE A 72 8.29 3.14 -2.27
C ILE A 72 9.76 2.92 -2.59
#